data_AF-A0A523AXA7-F1
#
_entry.id   AF-A0A523AXA7-F1
#
_cell.length_a   1.000
_cell.length_b   1.000
_cell.length_c   1.000
_cell.angle_alpha   90.00
_cell.angle_beta   90.00
_cell.angle_gamma   90.00
#
_symmetry.space_group_name_H-M   'P 1'
#
loop_
_entity.id
_entity.type
_entity.pdbx_description
1 polymer ?
#
loop_
_entity_poly.entity_id
_entity_poly.type
_entity_poly.pdbx_seq_one_letter_code
_entity_poly.pdbx_strand_id
1 'polypeptide(L)'
;MILTAEREREVIRTLLRRSGAMEEEAEAVAEVLVEGDLRGFHSHGLLRLPYLLRALRRGTILTGVRVRVVRETRATALVDGGHGLGHYVARKAMELALEKA
;
A
#
# COMPACT_ATOMS: atom_id res chain seq x y z
N MET A 1 -23.89 1.45 -7.19
CA MET A 1 -23.15 0.28 -7.70
C MET A 1 -22.77 -0.58 -6.51
N ILE A 2 -23.07 -1.87 -6.52
CA ILE A 2 -22.66 -2.81 -5.46
C ILE A 2 -21.46 -3.57 -6.00
N LEU A 3 -20.36 -3.60 -5.24
CA LEU A 3 -19.14 -4.31 -5.58
C LEU A 3 -18.80 -5.27 -4.44
N THR A 4 -18.44 -6.52 -4.72
CA THR A 4 -17.99 -7.45 -3.68
C THR A 4 -16.53 -7.16 -3.31
N ALA A 5 -16.11 -7.55 -2.11
CA ALA A 5 -14.73 -7.37 -1.64
C ALA A 5 -13.71 -8.05 -2.57
N GLU A 6 -14.06 -9.23 -3.10
CA GLU A 6 -13.22 -9.97 -4.05
C GLU A 6 -13.06 -9.19 -5.35
N ARG A 7 -14.16 -8.64 -5.87
CA ARG A 7 -14.13 -7.88 -7.12
C ARG A 7 -13.38 -6.56 -6.95
N GLU A 8 -13.51 -5.93 -5.79
CA GLU A 8 -12.80 -4.69 -5.46
C GLU A 8 -11.29 -4.93 -5.42
N ARG A 9 -10.89 -5.99 -4.71
CA ARG A 9 -9.49 -6.43 -4.64
C ARG A 9 -8.91 -6.72 -6.01
N GLU A 10 -9.65 -7.45 -6.86
CA GLU A 10 -9.22 -7.77 -8.23
C GLU A 10 -9.00 -6.52 -9.08
N VAL A 11 -9.92 -5.54 -9.01
CA VAL A 11 -9.81 -4.27 -9.73
C VAL A 11 -8.59 -3.49 -9.27
N ILE A 12 -8.38 -3.34 -7.95
CA ILE A 12 -7.24 -2.61 -7.40
C ILE A 12 -5.92 -3.25 -7.84
N ARG A 13 -5.77 -4.56 -7.64
CA ARG A 13 -4.54 -5.29 -8.01
C ARG A 13 -4.23 -5.18 -9.49
N THR A 14 -5.24 -5.40 -10.33
CA THR A 14 -5.08 -5.34 -11.80
C THR A 14 -4.60 -3.97 -12.25
N LEU A 15 -5.23 -2.89 -11.75
CA LEU A 15 -4.88 -1.52 -12.15
C LEU A 15 -3.51 -1.09 -11.64
N LEU A 16 -3.13 -1.48 -10.42
CA LEU A 16 -1.80 -1.19 -9.86
C LEU A 16 -0.70 -1.94 -10.60
N ARG A 17 -0.88 -3.24 -10.88
CA ARG A 17 0.08 -4.04 -11.65
C ARG A 17 0.27 -3.50 -13.06
N ARG A 18 -0.82 -3.12 -13.73
CA ARG A 18 -0.75 -2.44 -15.05
C ARG A 18 -0.06 -1.08 -14.99
N SER A 19 0.02 -0.48 -13.80
CA SER A 19 0.74 0.77 -13.54
C SER A 19 2.18 0.54 -13.06
N GLY A 20 2.68 -0.70 -13.12
CA GLY A 20 4.07 -1.04 -12.81
C GLY A 20 4.34 -1.45 -11.35
N ALA A 21 3.30 -1.61 -10.52
CA ALA A 21 3.47 -2.11 -9.16
C ALA A 21 3.83 -3.61 -9.17
N MET A 22 4.71 -4.01 -8.25
CA MET A 22 5.01 -5.42 -8.00
C MET A 22 3.82 -6.12 -7.34
N GLU A 23 3.77 -7.46 -7.38
CA GLU A 23 2.66 -8.24 -6.84
C GLU A 23 2.37 -7.91 -5.38
N GLU A 24 3.41 -7.92 -4.54
CA GLU A 24 3.29 -7.66 -3.11
C GLU A 24 2.83 -6.23 -2.81
N GLU A 25 3.28 -5.25 -3.61
CA GLU A 25 2.87 -3.85 -3.47
C GLU A 25 1.39 -3.69 -3.80
N ALA A 26 0.93 -4.32 -4.88
CA ALA A 26 -0.45 -4.30 -5.32
C ALA A 26 -1.39 -5.00 -4.32
N GLU A 27 -0.98 -6.16 -3.79
CA GLU A 27 -1.73 -6.87 -2.75
C GLU A 27 -1.83 -6.03 -1.47
N ALA A 28 -0.73 -5.41 -1.03
CA ALA A 28 -0.74 -4.59 0.18
C ALA A 28 -1.69 -3.39 0.09
N VAL A 29 -1.72 -2.72 -1.07
CA VAL A 29 -2.68 -1.64 -1.30
C VAL A 29 -4.10 -2.17 -1.37
N ALA A 30 -4.34 -3.25 -2.13
CA ALA A 30 -5.68 -3.79 -2.32
C ALA A 30 -6.32 -4.23 -0.99
N GLU A 31 -5.56 -4.89 -0.13
CA GLU A 31 -6.05 -5.33 1.17
C GLU A 31 -6.48 -4.16 2.06
N VAL A 32 -5.67 -3.09 2.12
CA VAL A 32 -6.00 -1.93 2.96
C VAL A 32 -7.18 -1.13 2.43
N LEU A 33 -7.26 -0.91 1.11
CA LEU A 33 -8.38 -0.17 0.54
C LEU A 33 -9.70 -0.93 0.70
N VAL A 34 -9.70 -2.24 0.43
CA VAL A 34 -10.89 -3.10 0.63
C VAL A 34 -11.32 -3.11 2.09
N GLU A 35 -10.38 -3.21 3.03
CA GLU A 35 -10.70 -3.12 4.46
C GLU A 35 -11.30 -1.75 4.83
N GLY A 36 -10.80 -0.68 4.19
CA GLY A 36 -11.37 0.66 4.31
C GLY A 36 -12.84 0.70 3.92
N ASP A 37 -13.19 0.13 2.76
CA ASP A 37 -14.59 0.07 2.30
C ASP A 37 -15.47 -0.85 3.16
N LEU A 38 -14.97 -2.03 3.55
CA LEU A 38 -15.67 -2.98 4.43
C LEU A 38 -15.99 -2.38 5.81
N ARG A 39 -15.13 -1.51 6.33
CA ARG A 39 -15.33 -0.81 7.60
C ARG A 39 -16.14 0.49 7.48
N GLY A 40 -16.58 0.86 6.28
CA GLY A 40 -17.31 2.11 6.03
C GLY A 40 -16.44 3.36 5.94
N PHE A 41 -15.11 3.22 5.91
CA PHE A 41 -14.15 4.31 5.70
C PHE A 41 -13.89 4.56 4.21
N HIS A 42 -14.95 4.83 3.45
CA HIS A 42 -14.88 4.96 1.98
C HIS A 42 -13.85 6.00 1.49
N SER A 43 -13.60 7.06 2.27
CA SER A 43 -12.58 8.07 1.96
C SER A 43 -11.15 7.50 1.93
N HIS A 44 -10.93 6.34 2.54
CA HIS A 44 -9.68 5.59 2.59
C HIS A 44 -9.79 4.21 1.91
N GLY A 45 -10.90 3.91 1.25
CA GLY A 45 -11.11 2.71 0.44
C GLY A 45 -10.83 2.92 -1.06
N LEU A 46 -11.59 2.27 -1.94
CA LEU A 46 -11.45 2.32 -3.40
C LEU A 46 -11.38 3.75 -3.97
N LEU A 47 -12.02 4.73 -3.33
CA LEU A 47 -11.95 6.15 -3.73
C LEU A 47 -10.52 6.72 -3.75
N ARG A 48 -9.56 6.09 -3.06
CA ARG A 48 -8.14 6.47 -3.10
C ARG A 48 -7.42 5.97 -4.34
N LEU A 49 -7.92 4.93 -5.01
CA LEU A 49 -7.22 4.30 -6.14
C LEU A 49 -6.91 5.29 -7.27
N PRO A 50 -7.83 6.16 -7.74
CA PRO A 50 -7.51 7.14 -8.78
C PRO A 50 -6.40 8.12 -8.38
N TYR A 51 -6.28 8.46 -7.09
CA TYR A 51 -5.19 9.30 -6.60
C TYR A 51 -3.85 8.56 -6.69
N LEU A 52 -3.80 7.30 -6.26
CA LEU A 52 -2.60 6.47 -6.32
C LEU A 52 -2.14 6.27 -7.77
N LEU A 53 -3.05 5.95 -8.68
CA LEU A 53 -2.73 5.78 -10.11
C LEU A 53 -2.20 7.07 -10.74
N ARG A 54 -2.76 8.24 -10.38
CA ARG A 54 -2.24 9.54 -10.84
C ARG A 54 -0.86 9.84 -10.27
N ALA A 55 -0.61 9.52 -9.00
CA ALA A 55 0.68 9.75 -8.36
C ALA A 55 1.77 8.85 -8.95
N LEU A 56 1.45 7.58 -9.23
CA LEU A 56 2.32 6.65 -9.97
C LEU A 56 2.65 7.19 -11.37
N ARG A 57 1.62 7.61 -12.12
CA ARG A 57 1.81 8.21 -13.44
C ARG A 57 2.66 9.48 -13.44
N ARG A 58 2.60 10.28 -12.35
CA ARG A 58 3.40 11.50 -12.18
C ARG A 58 4.81 11.24 -11.62
N GLY A 59 5.12 10.01 -11.21
CA GLY A 59 6.39 9.65 -10.58
C GLY A 59 6.57 10.22 -9.16
N THR A 60 5.49 10.70 -8.53
CA THR A 60 5.55 11.18 -7.12
C THR A 60 5.41 10.04 -6.12
N ILE A 61 4.86 8.90 -6.56
CA ILE A 61 4.96 7.60 -5.89
C ILE A 61 5.71 6.68 -6.86
N LEU A 62 6.62 5.88 -6.32
CA LEU A 62 7.44 4.95 -7.07
C LEU A 62 7.02 3.49 -6.75
N THR A 63 7.24 2.60 -7.70
CA THR A 63 7.10 1.15 -7.54
C THR A 63 8.47 0.52 -7.52
N GLY A 64 8.58 -0.72 -7.03
CA GLY A 64 9.87 -1.41 -7.00
C GLY A 64 10.84 -0.82 -5.97
N VAL A 65 10.35 -0.03 -5.01
CA VAL A 65 11.22 0.67 -4.08
C VAL A 65 11.77 -0.29 -3.03
N ARG A 66 13.01 -0.06 -2.62
CA ARG A 66 13.59 -0.76 -1.48
C ARG A 66 13.24 -0.02 -0.19
N VAL A 67 12.39 -0.62 0.64
CA VAL A 67 12.16 -0.15 2.01
C VAL A 67 13.42 -0.41 2.83
N ARG A 68 13.93 0.61 3.52
CA ARG A 68 15.20 0.54 4.27
C ARG A 68 15.02 0.94 5.71
N VAL A 69 15.57 0.14 6.63
CA VAL A 69 15.81 0.60 8.01
C VAL A 69 17.07 1.44 7.99
N VAL A 70 16.94 2.73 8.29
CA VAL A 70 18.08 3.67 8.28
C VAL A 70 18.66 3.90 9.67
N ARG A 71 17.90 3.54 10.71
CA ARG A 71 18.37 3.53 12.11
C ARG A 71 17.51 2.57 12.91
N GLU A 72 18.11 1.85 13.84
CA GLU A 72 17.38 1.02 14.78
C GLU A 72 18.01 0.96 16.17
N THR A 73 17.20 0.60 17.15
CA THR A 73 17.61 0.18 18.49
C THR A 73 16.94 -1.17 18.79
N ARG A 74 17.08 -1.65 20.03
CA ARG A 74 16.37 -2.85 20.49
C ARG A 74 14.85 -2.76 20.31
N ALA A 75 14.25 -1.59 20.55
CA ALA A 75 12.80 -1.43 20.58
C ALA A 75 12.25 -0.36 19.59
N THR A 76 13.10 0.24 18.75
CA THR A 76 12.69 1.29 17.80
C THR A 76 13.34 1.11 16.44
N ALA A 77 12.69 1.54 15.36
CA ALA A 77 13.28 1.65 14.02
C ALA A 77 12.81 2.92 13.29
N LEU A 78 13.69 3.49 12.47
CA LEU A 78 13.38 4.52 11.48
C LEU A 78 13.44 3.90 10.09
N VAL A 79 12.33 3.96 9.36
CA VAL A 79 12.17 3.36 8.03
C VAL A 79 12.10 4.45 6.97
N ASP A 80 12.98 4.36 5.97
CA ASP A 80 12.90 5.11 4.72
C ASP A 80 12.11 4.30 3.69
N GLY A 81 10.95 4.83 3.30
CA GLY A 81 10.06 4.21 2.33
C GLY A 81 10.40 4.48 0.88
N GLY A 82 11.39 5.32 0.57
CA GLY A 82 11.87 5.55 -0.80
C GLY A 82 10.80 6.07 -1.77
N HIS A 83 9.82 6.85 -1.29
CA HIS A 83 8.64 7.28 -2.06
C HIS A 83 7.73 6.14 -2.55
N GLY A 84 7.80 4.96 -1.93
CA GLY A 84 6.97 3.82 -2.25
C GLY A 84 5.48 4.01 -1.96
N LEU A 85 4.70 3.02 -2.39
CA LEU A 85 3.29 2.90 -2.00
C LEU A 85 3.18 2.80 -0.47
N GLY A 86 2.58 3.83 0.14
CA GLY A 86 2.52 3.96 1.61
C GLY A 86 1.93 2.74 2.31
N HIS A 87 0.93 2.07 1.72
CA HIS A 87 0.34 0.84 2.26
C HIS A 87 1.36 -0.31 2.36
N TYR A 88 2.19 -0.47 1.32
CA TYR A 88 3.25 -1.49 1.31
C TYR A 88 4.36 -1.14 2.31
N VAL A 89 4.81 0.11 2.34
CA VAL A 89 5.83 0.58 3.29
C VAL A 89 5.35 0.43 4.74
N ALA A 90 4.11 0.82 5.03
CA ALA A 90 3.53 0.72 6.37
C ALA A 90 3.38 -0.74 6.82
N ARG A 91 3.01 -1.65 5.92
CA ARG A 91 2.96 -3.09 6.21
C ARG A 91 4.34 -3.61 6.63
N LYS A 92 5.38 -3.33 5.85
CA LYS A 92 6.77 -3.72 6.19
C LYS A 92 7.25 -3.11 7.51
N ALA A 93 6.90 -1.85 7.77
CA ALA A 93 7.24 -1.20 9.03
C ALA A 93 6.50 -1.82 10.23
N MET A 94 5.24 -2.25 10.06
CA MET A 94 4.48 -2.93 11.10
C MET A 94 5.02 -4.34 11.37
N GLU A 95 5.37 -5.10 10.33
CA GLU A 95 6.05 -6.40 10.46
C GLU A 95 7.32 -6.25 11.32
N LEU A 96 8.18 -5.26 11.01
CA LEU A 96 9.37 -4.96 11.80
C LEU A 96 9.06 -4.55 13.25
N ALA A 97 7.96 -3.82 13.48
CA ALA A 97 7.55 -3.42 14.82
C ALA A 97 7.11 -4.64 15.66
N LEU A 98 6.39 -5.58 15.04
CA LEU A 98 5.99 -6.84 15.68
C LEU A 98 7.19 -7.71 16.02
N GLU A 99 8.21 -7.77 15.15
CA GLU A 99 9.46 -8.51 15.42
C GLU A 99 10.27 -7.93 16.58
N LYS A 100 10.11 -6.64 16.88
CA LYS A 100 10.84 -5.94 17.96
C LYS A 100 10.09 -5.90 19.30
N ALA A 101 8.80 -6.25 19.32
CA ALA A 101 7.95 -6.23 20.50
C ALA A 101 8.33 -7.33 21.50
#